data_AF-A0A1A3F3W5-F1
#
_entry.id   AF-A0A1A3F3W5-F1
#
_cell.length_a   1.000
_cell.length_b   1.000
_cell.length_c   1.000
_cell.angle_alpha   90.00
_cell.angle_beta   90.00
_cell.angle_gamma   90.00
#
_symmetry.space_group_name_H-M   'P 1'
#
loop_
_entity.id
_entity.type
_entity.pdbx_description
1 polymer ?
#
loop_
_entity_poly.entity_id
_entity_poly.type
_entity_poly.pdbx_seq_one_letter_code
_entity_poly.pdbx_strand_id
1 'polypeptide(L)'
;MSRVRVHNFSISLDGFGTGIGQSMDAPFGHAGGRLHEWFFATRTFRAMHGESGGATGIDDALASQWAPGIGAEIMGRNKFGPQRGPWIGQDGGEEWKGWWGSEPPFHTPVFVLTHHPRPPIEMDGGTTFHFVDAGPRQSLELARKAAGDSDIRLGGGPSSVRQFLEADLVDHMHIAVVPIILGRGESLWTGLEGLEQRFDLESVSSPSGVTHLIFTRR
;
A
#
# COMPACT_ATOMS: atom_id res chain seq x y z
N MET A 1 -14.39 -7.56 15.37
CA MET A 1 -13.93 -8.00 14.04
C MET A 1 -12.64 -7.26 13.73
N SER A 2 -11.69 -7.91 13.06
CA SER A 2 -10.47 -7.27 12.58
C SER A 2 -10.79 -6.06 11.69
N ARG A 3 -10.00 -4.99 11.76
CA ARG A 3 -10.21 -3.78 10.96
C ARG A 3 -9.48 -3.88 9.62
N VAL A 4 -10.03 -3.25 8.59
CA VAL A 4 -9.36 -3.03 7.30
C VAL A 4 -8.76 -1.63 7.30
N ARG A 5 -7.44 -1.54 7.23
CA ARG A 5 -6.70 -0.30 7.39
C ARG A 5 -5.85 0.03 6.17
N VAL A 6 -5.90 1.25 5.70
CA VAL A 6 -4.91 1.82 4.77
C VAL A 6 -3.95 2.69 5.58
N HIS A 7 -2.65 2.51 5.38
CA HIS A 7 -1.60 3.25 6.11
C HIS A 7 -0.52 3.74 5.16
N ASN A 8 0.03 4.91 5.45
CA ASN A 8 1.14 5.54 4.71
C ASN A 8 0.88 5.65 3.19
N PHE A 9 -0.38 5.76 2.78
CA PHE A 9 -0.70 5.82 1.37
C PHE A 9 -0.47 7.23 0.85
N SER A 10 0.56 7.41 0.01
CA SER A 10 0.97 8.73 -0.44
C SER A 10 0.28 9.11 -1.75
N ILE A 11 -0.17 10.36 -1.83
CA ILE A 11 -0.69 10.96 -3.06
C ILE A 11 -0.08 12.35 -3.27
N SER A 12 -0.03 12.79 -4.51
CA SER A 12 0.28 14.19 -4.85
C SER A 12 -0.88 15.13 -4.48
N LEU A 13 -0.64 16.46 -4.52
CA LEU A 13 -1.67 17.48 -4.28
C LEU A 13 -2.88 17.32 -5.20
N ASP A 14 -2.65 16.86 -6.43
CA ASP A 14 -3.66 16.59 -7.45
C ASP A 14 -4.18 15.13 -7.43
N GLY A 15 -3.86 14.37 -6.38
CA GLY A 15 -4.56 13.12 -6.05
C GLY A 15 -4.01 11.84 -6.68
N PHE A 16 -2.79 11.85 -7.22
CA PHE A 16 -2.19 10.67 -7.86
C PHE A 16 -1.28 9.90 -6.91
N GLY A 17 -1.52 8.59 -6.77
CA GLY A 17 -0.70 7.70 -5.92
C GLY A 17 0.42 6.97 -6.66
N THR A 18 0.49 7.10 -7.98
CA THR A 18 1.62 6.66 -8.80
C THR A 18 1.57 7.36 -10.16
N GLY A 19 2.72 7.55 -10.79
CA GLY A 19 2.83 8.17 -12.11
C GLY A 19 2.63 7.19 -13.27
N ILE A 20 2.46 7.74 -14.47
CA ILE A 20 2.52 6.99 -15.73
C ILE A 20 3.94 6.46 -15.97
N GLY A 21 4.03 5.30 -16.62
CA GLY A 21 5.29 4.74 -17.10
C GLY A 21 5.98 3.85 -16.08
N GLN A 22 5.22 3.19 -15.20
CA GLN A 22 5.79 2.20 -14.28
C GLN A 22 6.52 1.11 -15.06
N SER A 23 7.77 0.87 -14.69
CA SER A 23 8.67 -0.13 -15.27
C SER A 23 9.55 -0.71 -14.17
N MET A 24 10.44 -1.64 -14.52
CA MET A 24 11.44 -2.19 -13.59
C MET A 24 12.34 -1.09 -13.01
N ASP A 25 12.77 -0.14 -13.85
CA ASP A 25 13.63 0.97 -13.43
C ASP A 25 12.86 2.14 -12.82
N ALA A 26 11.53 2.15 -12.97
CA ALA A 26 10.65 3.21 -12.45
C ALA A 26 9.44 2.60 -11.73
N PRO A 27 9.58 2.11 -10.48
CA PRO A 27 8.49 1.45 -9.74
C PRO A 27 7.25 2.33 -9.50
N PHE A 28 7.40 3.66 -9.57
CA PHE A 28 6.29 4.63 -9.48
C PHE A 28 6.10 5.45 -10.76
N GLY A 29 6.65 4.96 -11.88
CA GLY A 29 6.70 5.71 -13.13
C GLY A 29 7.40 7.05 -12.97
N HIS A 30 6.94 8.07 -13.70
CA HIS A 30 7.54 9.42 -13.65
C HIS A 30 7.37 10.15 -12.30
N ALA A 31 6.61 9.61 -11.35
CA ALA A 31 6.55 10.17 -10.00
C ALA A 31 7.89 9.97 -9.25
N GLY A 32 8.65 8.93 -9.61
CA GLY A 32 9.90 8.58 -8.94
C GLY A 32 9.73 8.37 -7.43
N GLY A 33 10.76 8.71 -6.66
CA GLY A 33 10.72 8.64 -5.19
C GLY A 33 9.91 9.74 -4.52
N ARG A 34 9.49 10.79 -5.25
CA ARG A 34 8.97 12.05 -4.69
C ARG A 34 7.74 11.87 -3.81
N LEU A 35 6.89 10.88 -4.09
CA LEU A 35 5.72 10.54 -3.27
C LEU A 35 6.09 9.99 -1.89
N HIS A 36 7.32 9.50 -1.68
CA HIS A 36 7.71 8.78 -0.47
C HIS A 36 8.90 9.43 0.27
N GLU A 37 9.39 10.59 -0.20
CA GLU A 37 10.50 11.31 0.44
C GLU A 37 10.23 11.62 1.92
N TRP A 38 8.98 11.99 2.26
CA TRP A 38 8.55 12.21 3.65
C TRP A 38 8.75 10.98 4.53
N PHE A 39 8.48 9.80 3.98
CA PHE A 39 8.57 8.52 4.68
C PHE A 39 10.03 8.07 4.80
N PHE A 40 10.83 8.25 3.75
CA PHE A 40 12.26 7.87 3.74
C PHE A 40 13.06 8.55 4.86
N ALA A 41 12.69 9.78 5.23
CA ALA A 41 13.34 10.53 6.29
C ALA A 41 13.04 9.99 7.72
N THR A 42 11.99 9.19 7.88
CA THR A 42 11.52 8.72 9.20
C THR A 42 12.42 7.64 9.78
N ARG A 43 12.52 7.60 11.12
CA ARG A 43 13.15 6.48 11.84
C ARG A 43 12.48 5.16 11.48
N THR A 44 11.16 5.16 11.29
CA THR A 44 10.38 3.99 10.88
C THR A 44 10.91 3.37 9.58
N PHE A 45 11.11 4.17 8.52
CA PHE A 45 11.66 3.65 7.26
C PHE A 45 13.09 3.15 7.40
N ARG A 46 13.94 3.91 8.11
CA ARG A 46 15.35 3.52 8.34
C ARG A 46 15.47 2.20 9.09
N ALA A 47 14.65 2.00 10.12
CA ALA A 47 14.60 0.75 10.87
C ALA A 47 14.21 -0.46 10.00
N MET A 48 13.32 -0.30 9.01
CA MET A 48 12.98 -1.38 8.07
C MET A 48 14.18 -1.82 7.21
N HIS A 49 15.16 -0.93 7.02
CA HIS A 49 16.38 -1.20 6.25
C HIS A 49 17.57 -1.54 7.16
N GLY A 50 17.32 -1.84 8.44
CA GLY A 50 18.37 -2.14 9.42
C GLY A 50 19.23 -0.93 9.79
N GLU A 51 18.82 0.29 9.45
CA GLU A 51 19.53 1.51 9.76
C GLU A 51 19.07 2.13 11.09
N SER A 52 19.96 2.91 11.71
CA SER A 52 19.65 3.70 12.91
C SER A 52 19.41 5.18 12.59
N GLY A 53 18.79 5.89 13.54
CA GLY A 53 18.47 7.31 13.41
C GLY A 53 17.22 7.58 12.55
N GLY A 54 17.11 8.81 12.02
CA GLY A 54 15.92 9.28 11.28
C GLY A 54 15.07 10.24 12.09
N ALA A 55 14.16 10.95 11.41
CA ALA A 55 13.24 11.87 12.03
C ALA A 55 12.25 11.13 12.94
N THR A 56 11.85 11.75 14.04
CA THR A 56 10.93 11.19 15.05
C THR A 56 9.72 12.09 15.31
N GLY A 57 9.41 12.97 14.36
CA GLY A 57 8.28 13.91 14.43
C GLY A 57 6.95 13.30 14.01
N ILE A 58 6.00 14.15 13.60
CA ILE A 58 4.65 13.76 13.15
C ILE A 58 4.71 12.72 12.03
N ASP A 59 5.60 12.92 11.04
CA ASP A 59 5.81 11.98 9.94
C ASP A 59 6.15 10.57 10.46
N ASP A 60 7.07 10.45 11.43
CA ASP A 60 7.46 9.16 12.03
C ASP A 60 6.35 8.55 12.89
N ALA A 61 5.65 9.39 13.67
CA ALA A 61 4.54 8.95 14.51
C ALA A 61 3.45 8.28 13.67
N LEU A 62 3.09 8.87 12.53
CA LEU A 62 2.11 8.30 11.60
C LEU A 62 2.71 7.13 10.81
N ALA A 63 3.94 7.27 10.31
CA ALA A 63 4.65 6.21 9.61
C ALA A 63 4.67 4.91 10.41
N SER A 64 4.94 4.98 11.71
CA SER A 64 5.05 3.83 12.61
C SER A 64 3.75 3.04 12.79
N GLN A 65 2.58 3.61 12.49
CA GLN A 65 1.28 2.94 12.63
C GLN A 65 1.02 1.86 11.58
N TRP A 66 1.89 1.76 10.56
CA TRP A 66 1.75 0.78 9.50
C TRP A 66 1.82 -0.67 9.99
N ALA A 67 2.66 -0.99 10.98
CA ALA A 67 2.97 -2.37 11.41
C ALA A 67 2.13 -2.89 12.59
N PRO A 68 1.88 -2.12 13.67
CA PRO A 68 1.25 -2.66 14.87
C PRO A 68 -0.11 -3.31 14.60
N GLY A 69 -0.25 -4.56 15.03
CA GLY A 69 -1.50 -5.32 14.96
C GLY A 69 -1.94 -5.73 13.56
N ILE A 70 -1.07 -5.67 12.54
CA ILE A 70 -1.37 -6.21 11.20
C ILE A 70 -1.05 -7.70 11.15
N GLY A 71 -2.02 -8.53 10.74
CA GLY A 71 -1.84 -9.97 10.54
C GLY A 71 -1.83 -10.41 9.08
N ALA A 72 -2.31 -9.58 8.15
CA ALA A 72 -2.26 -9.85 6.71
C ALA A 72 -2.28 -8.55 5.90
N GLU A 73 -1.75 -8.60 4.68
CA GLU A 73 -1.85 -7.51 3.72
C GLU A 73 -2.58 -7.92 2.43
N ILE A 74 -3.32 -6.99 1.84
CA ILE A 74 -3.88 -7.10 0.49
C ILE A 74 -3.24 -6.03 -0.37
N MET A 75 -2.79 -6.39 -1.57
CA MET A 75 -2.30 -5.43 -2.55
C MET A 75 -2.68 -5.78 -3.99
N GLY A 76 -2.80 -4.79 -4.85
CA GLY A 76 -2.94 -4.99 -6.28
C GLY A 76 -1.62 -5.44 -6.93
N ARG A 77 -1.73 -6.20 -8.02
CA ARG A 77 -0.59 -6.63 -8.86
C ARG A 77 0.42 -5.52 -9.13
N ASN A 78 -0.03 -4.31 -9.48
CA ASN A 78 0.88 -3.23 -9.89
C ASN A 78 1.68 -2.63 -8.73
N LYS A 79 1.31 -2.94 -7.47
CA LYS A 79 2.17 -2.69 -6.30
C LYS A 79 3.24 -3.78 -6.18
N PHE A 80 2.90 -5.03 -6.46
CA PHE A 80 3.81 -6.16 -6.41
C PHE A 80 4.86 -6.15 -7.54
N GLY A 81 4.52 -5.68 -8.74
CA GLY A 81 5.44 -5.63 -9.87
C GLY A 81 4.94 -4.78 -11.04
N PRO A 82 5.82 -4.41 -12.00
CA PRO A 82 5.47 -3.53 -13.11
C PRO A 82 4.80 -4.27 -14.28
N GLN A 83 4.71 -5.60 -14.24
CA GLN A 83 4.19 -6.40 -15.35
C GLN A 83 2.68 -6.19 -15.54
N ARG A 84 2.23 -6.11 -16.80
CA ARG A 84 0.81 -5.89 -17.18
C ARG A 84 0.11 -7.13 -17.74
N GLY A 85 0.86 -8.15 -18.13
CA GLY A 85 0.35 -9.42 -18.66
C GLY A 85 0.79 -10.62 -17.81
N PRO A 86 0.94 -11.81 -18.42
CA PRO A 86 1.46 -13.00 -17.76
C PRO A 86 2.79 -12.75 -17.03
N TRP A 87 3.07 -13.54 -16.00
CA TRP A 87 4.31 -13.39 -15.23
C TRP A 87 5.53 -13.78 -16.08
N ILE A 88 6.61 -13.01 -15.95
CA ILE A 88 7.88 -13.32 -16.60
C ILE A 88 8.56 -14.45 -15.83
N GLY A 89 9.26 -15.34 -16.55
CA GLY A 89 10.06 -16.43 -15.98
C GLY A 89 9.32 -17.76 -15.83
N GLN A 90 8.01 -17.81 -16.09
CA GLN A 90 7.22 -19.06 -15.94
C GLN A 90 7.66 -20.19 -16.88
N ASP A 91 8.37 -19.88 -17.97
CA ASP A 91 8.91 -20.85 -18.93
C ASP A 91 10.39 -21.21 -18.67
N GLY A 92 10.83 -21.18 -17.40
CA GLY A 92 12.20 -21.56 -16.99
C GLY A 92 13.21 -20.40 -16.95
N GLY A 93 12.71 -19.16 -16.93
CA GLY A 93 13.52 -17.96 -16.66
C GLY A 93 13.48 -17.57 -15.18
N GLU A 94 14.20 -16.51 -14.81
CA GLU A 94 14.13 -15.98 -13.44
C GLU A 94 12.75 -15.39 -13.16
N GLU A 95 12.07 -15.94 -12.15
CA GLU A 95 10.73 -15.48 -11.75
C GLU A 95 10.79 -14.19 -10.94
N TRP A 96 9.92 -13.22 -11.27
CA TRP A 96 9.77 -12.01 -10.47
C TRP A 96 9.16 -12.30 -9.09
N LYS A 97 9.89 -11.93 -8.03
CA LYS A 97 9.50 -12.14 -6.61
C LYS A 97 9.08 -10.86 -5.86
N GLY A 98 9.03 -9.71 -6.54
CA GLY A 98 8.69 -8.42 -5.94
C GLY A 98 9.90 -7.49 -5.78
N TRP A 99 9.66 -6.27 -5.30
CA TRP A 99 10.66 -5.20 -5.23
C TRP A 99 11.63 -5.28 -4.05
N TRP A 100 11.32 -6.11 -3.05
CA TRP A 100 11.86 -5.98 -1.69
C TRP A 100 13.01 -6.95 -1.36
N GLY A 101 13.69 -7.49 -2.38
CA GLY A 101 14.73 -8.49 -2.15
C GLY A 101 14.18 -9.78 -1.54
N SER A 102 15.02 -10.51 -0.79
CA SER A 102 14.65 -11.81 -0.21
C SER A 102 13.80 -11.70 1.06
N GLU A 103 13.89 -10.59 1.79
CA GLU A 103 13.15 -10.33 3.03
C GLU A 103 12.26 -9.08 2.90
N PRO A 104 11.02 -9.22 2.38
CA PRO A 104 10.09 -8.12 2.29
C PRO A 104 9.64 -7.60 3.67
N PRO A 105 9.29 -6.31 3.78
CA PRO A 105 8.96 -5.68 5.07
C PRO A 105 7.60 -6.13 5.64
N PHE A 106 6.87 -7.04 4.99
CA PHE A 106 5.48 -7.33 5.37
C PHE A 106 5.37 -8.24 6.60
N HIS A 107 6.28 -9.21 6.72
CA HIS A 107 6.35 -10.22 7.79
C HIS A 107 4.99 -10.90 8.09
N THR A 108 4.14 -11.00 7.07
CA THR A 108 2.76 -11.49 7.13
C THR A 108 2.36 -12.12 5.78
N PRO A 109 1.28 -12.92 5.72
CA PRO A 109 0.68 -13.32 4.46
C PRO A 109 0.19 -12.10 3.66
N VAL A 110 0.56 -12.05 2.38
CA VAL A 110 0.23 -10.96 1.46
C VAL A 110 -0.59 -11.49 0.29
N PHE A 111 -1.80 -10.98 0.10
CA PHE A 111 -2.69 -11.35 -0.99
C PHE A 111 -2.56 -10.35 -2.14
N VAL A 112 -1.91 -10.78 -3.21
CA VAL A 112 -1.71 -10.02 -4.45
C VAL A 112 -2.91 -10.26 -5.38
N LEU A 113 -3.74 -9.23 -5.58
CA LEU A 113 -4.91 -9.26 -6.46
C LEU A 113 -4.47 -9.23 -7.94
N THR A 114 -4.86 -10.26 -8.68
CA THR A 114 -4.32 -10.55 -10.02
C THR A 114 -5.21 -11.49 -10.83
N HIS A 115 -5.39 -11.22 -12.13
CA HIS A 115 -6.01 -12.15 -13.08
C HIS A 115 -5.05 -13.20 -13.66
N HIS A 116 -3.79 -13.23 -13.20
CA HIS A 116 -2.90 -14.37 -13.46
C HIS A 116 -2.47 -14.96 -12.12
N PRO A 117 -3.27 -15.88 -11.55
CA PRO A 117 -2.86 -16.68 -10.42
C PRO A 117 -1.57 -17.45 -10.72
N ARG A 118 -0.77 -17.68 -9.69
CA ARG A 118 0.41 -18.55 -9.73
C ARG A 118 0.64 -19.14 -8.34
N PRO A 119 1.50 -20.17 -8.20
CA PRO A 119 1.85 -20.71 -6.88
C PRO A 119 2.32 -19.61 -5.91
N PRO A 120 2.02 -19.73 -4.61
CA PRO A 120 2.53 -18.80 -3.61
C PRO A 120 4.06 -18.73 -3.62
N ILE A 121 4.60 -17.57 -3.25
CA ILE A 121 6.04 -17.37 -3.10
C ILE A 121 6.33 -17.09 -1.63
N GLU A 122 7.06 -18.01 -1.00
CA GLU A 122 7.61 -17.85 0.33
C GLU A 122 8.89 -17.00 0.26
N MET A 123 9.04 -16.09 1.22
CA MET A 123 10.15 -15.17 1.33
C MET A 123 10.75 -15.26 2.73
N ASP A 124 11.97 -14.78 2.90
CA ASP A 124 12.60 -14.67 4.22
C ASP A 124 11.78 -13.71 5.10
N GLY A 125 11.94 -13.84 6.42
CA GLY A 125 11.26 -12.97 7.40
C GLY A 125 9.75 -13.22 7.54
N GLY A 126 9.20 -14.32 6.99
CA GLY A 126 7.82 -14.75 7.23
C GLY A 126 6.78 -14.14 6.29
N THR A 127 7.20 -13.45 5.22
CA THR A 127 6.29 -13.00 4.17
C THR A 127 5.97 -14.15 3.23
N THR A 128 4.69 -14.34 2.88
CA THR A 128 4.29 -15.21 1.77
C THR A 128 3.35 -14.46 0.84
N PHE A 129 3.68 -14.36 -0.45
CA PHE A 129 2.83 -13.76 -1.46
C PHE A 129 1.88 -14.80 -2.05
N HIS A 130 0.58 -14.61 -1.88
CA HIS A 130 -0.50 -15.40 -2.46
C HIS A 130 -1.12 -14.65 -3.64
N PHE A 131 -1.18 -15.27 -4.82
CA PHE A 131 -1.67 -14.63 -6.05
C PHE A 131 -3.11 -15.04 -6.32
N VAL A 132 -4.06 -14.14 -6.09
CA VAL A 132 -5.50 -14.45 -6.08
C VAL A 132 -6.26 -13.65 -7.13
N ASP A 133 -7.09 -14.36 -7.90
CA ASP A 133 -8.09 -13.75 -8.79
C ASP A 133 -9.41 -13.66 -8.02
N ALA A 134 -9.57 -12.57 -7.27
CA ALA A 134 -10.67 -12.38 -6.35
C ALA A 134 -11.05 -10.90 -6.25
N GLY A 135 -12.34 -10.64 -6.07
CA GLY A 135 -12.86 -9.31 -5.77
C GLY A 135 -12.59 -8.87 -4.32
N PRO A 136 -12.95 -7.63 -3.94
CA PRO A 136 -12.67 -7.07 -2.62
C PRO A 136 -13.18 -7.91 -1.44
N ARG A 137 -14.43 -8.36 -1.48
CA ARG A 137 -15.03 -9.14 -0.38
C ARG A 137 -14.33 -10.50 -0.19
N GLN A 138 -14.15 -11.24 -1.27
CA GLN A 138 -13.53 -12.57 -1.24
C GLN A 138 -12.05 -12.50 -0.82
N SER A 139 -11.29 -11.53 -1.34
CA SER A 139 -9.89 -11.35 -0.93
C SER A 139 -9.77 -10.93 0.54
N LEU A 140 -10.71 -10.12 1.04
CA LEU A 140 -10.78 -9.77 2.45
C LEU A 140 -11.10 -10.97 3.35
N GLU A 141 -11.98 -11.88 2.92
CA GLU A 141 -12.26 -13.12 3.65
C GLU A 141 -11.01 -14.00 3.78
N LEU A 142 -10.25 -14.16 2.68
CA LEU A 142 -8.97 -14.87 2.68
C LEU A 142 -7.98 -14.23 3.65
N ALA A 143 -7.83 -12.90 3.59
CA ALA A 143 -6.94 -12.15 4.46
C ALA A 143 -7.35 -12.22 5.94
N ARG A 144 -8.64 -12.13 6.26
CA ARG A 144 -9.15 -12.28 7.64
C ARG A 144 -8.84 -13.65 8.21
N LYS A 145 -9.03 -14.71 7.41
CA LYS A 145 -8.71 -16.08 7.84
C LYS A 145 -7.22 -16.22 8.18
N ALA A 146 -6.34 -15.59 7.40
CA ALA A 146 -4.90 -15.62 7.63
C ALA A 146 -4.46 -14.72 8.81
N ALA A 147 -5.12 -13.57 9.00
CA ALA A 147 -4.78 -12.60 10.04
C ALA A 147 -5.22 -13.02 11.45
N GLY A 148 -6.20 -13.93 11.56
CA GLY A 148 -6.80 -14.30 12.85
C GLY A 148 -7.50 -13.11 13.50
N ASP A 149 -7.11 -12.78 14.72
CA ASP A 149 -7.67 -11.65 15.47
C ASP A 149 -7.01 -10.29 15.12
N SER A 150 -5.96 -10.31 14.29
CA SER A 150 -5.23 -9.11 13.88
C SER A 150 -5.92 -8.37 12.73
N ASP A 151 -5.59 -7.10 12.55
CA ASP A 151 -6.10 -6.24 11.48
C ASP A 151 -5.50 -6.61 10.10
N ILE A 152 -6.18 -6.16 9.05
CA ILE A 152 -5.78 -6.36 7.65
C ILE A 152 -5.34 -5.02 7.08
N ARG A 153 -4.14 -5.00 6.51
CA ARG A 153 -3.64 -3.82 5.78
C ARG A 153 -4.09 -3.91 4.32
N LEU A 154 -4.77 -2.87 3.84
CA LEU A 154 -4.96 -2.65 2.41
C LEU A 154 -3.82 -1.78 1.90
N GLY A 155 -2.81 -2.42 1.34
CA GLY A 155 -1.55 -1.79 0.97
C GLY A 155 -1.58 -0.94 -0.30
N GLY A 156 -2.65 -1.00 -1.10
CA GLY A 156 -2.73 -0.33 -2.39
C GLY A 156 -2.51 -1.26 -3.58
N GLY A 157 -2.37 -0.77 -4.82
CA GLY A 157 -2.30 0.63 -5.24
C GLY A 157 -3.65 1.36 -5.26
N PRO A 158 -3.74 2.54 -5.91
CA PRO A 158 -4.91 3.40 -5.82
C PRO A 158 -6.20 2.70 -6.26
N SER A 159 -6.15 1.92 -7.36
CA SER A 159 -7.32 1.18 -7.84
C SER A 159 -7.84 0.15 -6.83
N SER A 160 -6.95 -0.57 -6.12
CA SER A 160 -7.35 -1.52 -5.08
C SER A 160 -7.99 -0.80 -3.89
N VAL A 161 -7.46 0.37 -3.49
CA VAL A 161 -8.08 1.20 -2.43
C VAL A 161 -9.48 1.64 -2.85
N ARG A 162 -9.64 2.16 -4.07
CA ARG A 162 -10.96 2.58 -4.60
C ARG A 162 -11.98 1.44 -4.57
N GLN A 163 -11.63 0.26 -5.07
CA GLN A 163 -12.54 -0.90 -5.09
C GLN A 163 -13.00 -1.32 -3.68
N PHE A 164 -12.13 -1.25 -2.68
CA PHE A 164 -12.49 -1.55 -1.30
C PHE A 164 -13.34 -0.45 -0.66
N LEU A 165 -13.10 0.82 -1.01
CA LEU A 165 -13.94 1.94 -0.59
C LEU A 165 -15.34 1.86 -1.23
N GLU A 166 -15.45 1.52 -2.50
CA GLU A 166 -16.72 1.29 -3.20
C GLU A 166 -17.50 0.12 -2.60
N ALA A 167 -16.80 -0.95 -2.19
CA ALA A 167 -17.40 -2.09 -1.51
C ALA A 167 -17.73 -1.85 -0.02
N ASP A 168 -17.44 -0.65 0.49
CA ASP A 168 -17.68 -0.23 1.88
C ASP A 168 -16.97 -1.12 2.91
N LEU A 169 -15.70 -1.45 2.62
CA LEU A 169 -14.90 -2.41 3.40
C LEU A 169 -13.79 -1.77 4.24
N VAL A 170 -13.46 -0.49 4.03
CA VAL A 170 -12.35 0.18 4.73
C VAL A 170 -12.85 0.79 6.03
N ASP A 171 -12.17 0.50 7.14
CA ASP A 171 -12.53 0.99 8.48
C ASP A 171 -11.68 2.20 8.88
N HIS A 172 -10.43 2.25 8.42
CA HIS A 172 -9.48 3.31 8.72
C HIS A 172 -8.57 3.57 7.53
N MET A 173 -8.27 4.84 7.24
CA MET A 173 -7.38 5.19 6.15
C MET A 173 -6.52 6.41 6.48
N HIS A 174 -5.21 6.24 6.40
CA HIS A 174 -4.23 7.32 6.47
C HIS A 174 -3.68 7.62 5.08
N ILE A 175 -3.90 8.84 4.62
CA ILE A 175 -3.40 9.37 3.35
C ILE A 175 -2.39 10.48 3.61
N ALA A 176 -1.19 10.37 3.05
CA ALA A 176 -0.18 11.40 3.07
C ALA A 176 -0.24 12.22 1.78
N VAL A 177 -0.73 13.46 1.86
CA VAL A 177 -0.77 14.40 0.74
C VAL A 177 0.56 15.12 0.66
N VAL A 178 1.36 14.75 -0.34
CA VAL A 178 2.71 15.26 -0.58
C VAL A 178 2.62 16.54 -1.41
N PRO A 179 3.41 17.60 -1.10
CA PRO A 179 3.31 18.92 -1.75
C PRO A 179 3.95 18.96 -3.15
N ILE A 180 3.56 18.02 -4.01
CA ILE A 180 3.97 17.94 -5.41
C ILE A 180 2.73 17.85 -6.30
N ILE A 181 2.87 18.26 -7.56
CA ILE A 181 1.88 18.07 -8.62
C ILE A 181 2.47 17.07 -9.61
N LEU A 182 1.73 16.01 -9.93
CA LEU A 182 2.14 15.00 -10.92
C LEU A 182 1.51 15.25 -12.31
N GLY A 183 0.32 15.83 -12.34
CA GLY A 183 -0.48 16.16 -13.52
C GLY A 183 -1.14 14.96 -14.19
N ARG A 184 -0.65 13.73 -13.93
CA ARG A 184 -1.17 12.48 -14.51
C ARG A 184 -0.69 11.27 -13.73
N GLY A 185 -1.41 10.17 -13.85
CA GLY A 185 -1.09 8.92 -13.17
C GLY A 185 -2.35 8.17 -12.78
N GLU A 186 -2.22 7.31 -11.78
CA GLU A 186 -3.36 6.60 -11.19
C GLU A 186 -3.91 7.41 -10.00
N SER A 187 -5.11 7.97 -10.16
CA SER A 187 -5.74 8.87 -9.19
C SER A 187 -6.45 8.09 -8.07
N LEU A 188 -6.20 8.38 -6.80
CA LEU A 188 -6.92 7.76 -5.69
C LEU A 188 -8.41 8.15 -5.66
N TRP A 189 -8.73 9.39 -6.03
CA TRP A 189 -10.03 10.00 -5.76
C TRP A 189 -11.11 9.79 -6.81
N THR A 190 -10.76 9.20 -7.95
CA THR A 190 -11.70 9.00 -9.06
C THR A 190 -12.93 8.19 -8.61
N GLY A 191 -14.14 8.74 -8.77
CA GLY A 191 -15.39 8.04 -8.46
C GLY A 191 -15.74 7.96 -6.97
N LEU A 192 -15.04 8.69 -6.09
CA LEU A 192 -15.25 8.65 -4.64
C LEU A 192 -15.99 9.89 -4.09
N GLU A 193 -16.88 10.49 -4.90
CA GLU A 193 -17.70 11.62 -4.45
C GLU A 193 -18.55 11.24 -3.21
N GLY A 194 -18.59 12.13 -2.22
CA GLY A 194 -19.33 11.90 -0.97
C GLY A 194 -18.61 11.02 0.06
N LEU A 195 -17.33 10.69 -0.14
CA LEU A 195 -16.55 9.87 0.80
C LEU A 195 -16.57 10.45 2.22
N GLU A 196 -16.53 11.76 2.38
CA GLU A 196 -16.57 12.49 3.65
C GLU A 196 -17.86 12.29 4.46
N GLN A 197 -18.91 11.75 3.84
CA GLN A 197 -20.16 11.43 4.54
C GLN A 197 -20.06 10.12 5.32
N ARG A 198 -19.14 9.22 4.95
CA ARG A 198 -18.95 7.89 5.54
C ARG A 198 -17.87 7.83 6.62
N PHE A 199 -17.05 8.87 6.71
CA PHE A 199 -15.88 8.92 7.59
C PHE A 199 -15.86 10.20 8.42
N ASP A 200 -15.40 10.09 9.65
CA ASP A 200 -14.84 11.21 10.39
C ASP A 200 -13.43 11.47 9.88
N LEU A 201 -13.12 12.74 9.60
CA LEU A 201 -11.88 13.18 8.96
C LEU A 201 -11.10 14.10 9.90
N GLU A 202 -9.86 13.72 10.17
CA GLU A 202 -8.86 14.55 10.84
C GLU A 202 -7.72 14.88 9.88
N SER A 203 -7.10 16.04 10.06
CA SER A 203 -5.95 16.45 9.26
C SER A 203 -4.84 17.03 10.13
N VAL A 204 -3.60 16.67 9.84
CA VAL A 204 -2.41 17.24 10.49
C VAL A 204 -1.32 17.51 9.46
N SER A 205 -0.76 18.72 9.47
CA SER A 205 0.38 19.07 8.64
C SER A 205 1.68 18.87 9.40
N SER A 206 2.67 18.26 8.74
CA SER A 206 4.00 18.08 9.30
C SER A 206 4.97 19.16 8.81
N PRO A 207 6.10 19.39 9.51
CA PRO A 207 7.14 20.33 9.07
C PRO A 207 7.78 20.01 7.70
N SER A 208 7.61 18.78 7.18
CA SER A 208 8.06 18.43 5.84
C SER A 208 7.15 18.99 4.73
N GLY A 209 6.03 19.62 5.10
CA GLY A 209 5.03 20.15 4.17
C GLY A 209 3.99 19.12 3.72
N VAL A 210 4.08 17.88 4.23
CA VAL A 210 3.05 16.86 4.01
C VAL A 210 1.83 17.15 4.88
N THR A 211 0.64 16.97 4.30
CA THR A 211 -0.60 16.96 5.06
C THR A 211 -1.11 15.54 5.17
N HIS A 212 -1.22 15.03 6.39
CA HIS A 212 -1.77 13.72 6.66
C HIS A 212 -3.26 13.83 6.92
N LEU A 213 -4.04 13.04 6.19
CA LEU A 213 -5.47 12.90 6.35
C LEU A 213 -5.75 11.54 7.00
N ILE A 214 -6.53 11.54 8.06
CA ILE A 214 -6.94 10.34 8.79
C ILE A 214 -8.45 10.23 8.69
N PHE A 215 -8.91 9.16 8.06
CA PHE A 215 -10.31 8.82 7.90
C PHE A 215 -10.63 7.66 8.86
N THR A 216 -11.62 7.84 9.72
CA THR A 216 -12.16 6.79 10.59
C THR A 216 -13.63 6.58 10.24
N ARG A 217 -14.02 5.34 9.94
CA ARG A 217 -15.39 5.03 9.54
C ARG A 217 -16.37 5.35 10.67
N ARG A 218 -17.51 5.95 10.31
CA ARG A 218 -18.63 6.23 11.22
C ARG A 218 -19.43 4.99 11.60
#